data_AF-A0AAW5A4N7-F1
#
_entry.id   AF-A0AAW5A4N7-F1
#
_cell.length_a   1.000
_cell.length_b   1.000
_cell.length_c   1.000
_cell.angle_alpha   90.00
_cell.angle_beta   90.00
_cell.angle_gamma   90.00
#
_symmetry.space_group_name_H-M   'P 1'
#
loop_
_entity.id
_entity.type
_entity.pdbx_description
1 polymer ?
#
loop_
_entity_poly.entity_id
_entity_poly.type
_entity_poly.pdbx_seq_one_letter_code
_entity_poly.pdbx_strand_id
1 'polypeptide(L)'
;MSAFSAFNVFKSLTKSIASQRGWQLADARERLSVSAGFASFHELRTTAHKQPQDVRLLHYVFGVDQFDEVAFIPDVLQQLKEQVALLAKAE
;
A
#
# COMPACT_ATOMS: atom_id res chain seq x y z
N MET A 1 0.02 -15.26 5.52
CA MET A 1 0.25 -13.80 5.47
C MET A 1 0.70 -13.48 4.06
N SER A 2 -0.12 -12.84 3.25
CA SER A 2 0.16 -12.71 1.81
C SER A 2 1.14 -11.57 1.54
N ALA A 3 2.01 -11.79 0.55
CA ALA A 3 3.12 -10.96 0.14
C ALA A 3 2.81 -9.46 0.17
N PHE A 4 3.80 -8.69 0.60
CA PHE A 4 3.79 -7.22 0.65
C PHE A 4 3.22 -6.65 -0.65
N SER A 5 1.99 -6.14 -0.61
CA SER A 5 1.32 -5.57 -1.78
C SER A 5 0.81 -4.17 -1.44
N ALA A 6 1.04 -3.22 -2.36
CA ALA A 6 0.61 -1.84 -2.20
C ALA A 6 -0.89 -1.73 -1.85
N PHE A 7 -1.70 -2.64 -2.40
CA PHE A 7 -3.13 -2.74 -2.09
C PHE A 7 -3.44 -3.12 -0.64
N ASN A 8 -2.69 -4.07 -0.07
CA ASN A 8 -2.86 -4.45 1.33
C ASN A 8 -2.46 -3.31 2.26
N VAL A 9 -1.39 -2.59 1.93
CA VAL A 9 -0.97 -1.39 2.67
C VAL A 9 -2.02 -0.28 2.56
N PHE A 10 -2.53 -0.01 1.35
CA PHE A 10 -3.65 0.93 1.14
C PHE A 10 -4.86 0.61 2.01
N LYS A 11 -5.26 -0.66 2.09
CA LYS A 11 -6.39 -1.09 2.93
C LYS A 11 -6.13 -0.84 4.42
N SER A 12 -4.92 -1.10 4.89
CA SER A 12 -4.52 -0.85 6.28
C SER A 12 -4.52 0.65 6.59
N LEU A 13 -3.92 1.47 5.72
CA LEU A 13 -3.95 2.94 5.81
C LEU A 13 -5.38 3.47 5.86
N THR A 14 -6.23 2.99 4.94
CA THR A 14 -7.64 3.39 4.88
C THR A 14 -8.38 3.06 6.16
N LYS A 15 -8.12 1.89 6.76
CA LYS A 15 -8.74 1.49 8.04
C LYS A 15 -8.31 2.42 9.18
N SER A 16 -7.03 2.76 9.25
CA SER A 16 -6.51 3.69 10.26
C SER A 16 -7.12 5.09 10.11
N ILE A 17 -7.15 5.62 8.88
CA ILE A 17 -7.73 6.95 8.60
C ILE A 17 -9.23 6.96 8.91
N ALA A 18 -9.97 5.93 8.52
CA ALA A 18 -11.39 5.81 8.80
C ALA A 18 -11.66 5.84 10.31
N SER A 19 -10.85 5.10 11.08
CA SER A 19 -10.92 5.09 12.54
C SER A 19 -10.61 6.46 13.15
N GLN A 20 -9.54 7.12 12.71
CA GLN A 20 -9.14 8.44 13.23
C GLN A 20 -10.16 9.54 12.91
N ARG A 21 -10.84 9.46 11.77
CA ARG A 21 -11.80 10.48 11.30
C ARG A 21 -13.26 10.15 11.59
N GLY A 22 -13.53 8.99 12.21
CA GLY A 22 -14.90 8.51 12.44
C GLY A 22 -15.70 8.25 11.16
N TRP A 23 -15.02 7.91 10.07
CA TRP A 23 -15.66 7.65 8.77
C TRP A 23 -16.11 6.20 8.66
N GLN A 24 -17.19 5.96 7.89
CA GLN A 24 -17.49 4.61 7.44
C GLN A 24 -16.37 4.12 6.52
N LEU A 25 -15.99 2.84 6.68
CA LEU A 25 -14.88 2.26 5.94
C LEU A 25 -15.11 2.26 4.42
N ALA A 26 -16.37 2.10 3.98
CA ALA A 26 -16.74 2.16 2.57
C ALA A 26 -16.51 3.57 1.99
N ASP A 27 -17.00 4.59 2.69
CA ASP A 27 -16.81 6.00 2.28
C ASP A 27 -15.34 6.39 2.28
N ALA A 28 -14.58 5.95 3.29
CA ALA A 28 -13.14 6.20 3.36
C ALA A 28 -12.41 5.56 2.17
N ARG A 29 -12.78 4.32 1.78
CA ARG A 29 -12.19 3.66 0.62
C ARG A 29 -12.45 4.43 -0.66
N GLU A 30 -13.68 4.88 -0.89
CA GLU A 30 -13.99 5.65 -2.10
C GLU A 30 -13.24 6.99 -2.11
N ARG A 31 -13.32 7.76 -1.02
CA ARG A 31 -12.64 9.06 -0.91
C ARG A 31 -11.15 8.95 -1.13
N LEU A 32 -10.49 7.98 -0.48
CA LEU A 32 -9.05 7.80 -0.58
C LEU A 32 -8.61 7.24 -1.95
N SER A 33 -9.48 6.47 -2.62
CA SER A 33 -9.20 6.02 -3.99
C SER A 33 -9.28 7.19 -4.98
N VAL A 34 -10.27 8.06 -4.81
CA VAL A 34 -10.40 9.28 -5.63
C VAL A 34 -9.23 10.23 -5.38
N SER A 35 -8.79 10.42 -4.14
CA SER A 35 -7.60 11.23 -3.86
C SER A 35 -6.31 10.61 -4.40
N ALA A 36 -6.27 9.29 -4.56
CA ALA A 36 -5.16 8.58 -5.20
C ALA A 36 -5.21 8.65 -6.74
N GLY A 37 -6.17 9.35 -7.34
CA GLY A 37 -6.28 9.49 -8.80
C GLY A 37 -6.99 8.34 -9.52
N PHE A 38 -7.77 7.54 -8.80
CA PHE A 38 -8.68 6.55 -9.37
C PHE A 38 -10.11 7.09 -9.41
N ALA A 39 -10.94 6.63 -10.35
CA ALA A 39 -12.35 7.02 -10.42
C ALA A 39 -13.19 6.38 -9.30
N SER A 40 -12.76 5.22 -8.76
CA SER A 40 -13.44 4.54 -7.66
C SER A 40 -12.52 3.54 -6.95
N PHE A 41 -12.96 3.06 -5.78
CA PHE A 41 -12.30 1.93 -5.11
C PHE A 41 -12.34 0.65 -5.95
N HIS A 42 -13.38 0.45 -6.78
CA HIS A 42 -13.45 -0.69 -7.68
C HIS A 42 -12.35 -0.63 -8.75
N GLU A 43 -12.11 0.54 -9.34
CA GLU A 43 -10.99 0.75 -10.28
C GLU A 43 -9.67 0.47 -9.57
N LEU A 44 -9.41 1.10 -8.42
CA LEU A 44 -8.17 0.90 -7.66
C LEU A 44 -7.92 -0.59 -7.39
N ARG A 45 -8.94 -1.32 -6.91
CA ARG A 45 -8.83 -2.77 -6.64
C ARG A 45 -8.48 -3.54 -7.92
N THR A 46 -9.13 -3.23 -9.03
CA THR A 46 -8.92 -3.92 -10.31
C THR A 46 -7.52 -3.63 -10.86
N THR A 47 -7.10 -2.37 -10.79
CA THR A 47 -5.77 -1.92 -11.21
C THR A 47 -4.70 -2.55 -10.32
N ALA A 48 -4.86 -2.56 -9.00
CA ALA A 48 -3.91 -3.20 -8.11
C ALA A 48 -3.72 -4.71 -8.38
N HIS A 49 -4.75 -5.39 -8.87
CA HIS A 49 -4.67 -6.81 -9.22
C HIS A 49 -4.02 -7.03 -10.60
N LYS A 50 -4.26 -6.13 -11.57
CA LYS A 50 -3.72 -6.25 -12.94
C LYS A 50 -2.31 -5.66 -13.08
N GLN A 51 -2.05 -4.58 -12.37
CA GLN A 51 -0.83 -3.78 -12.38
C GLN A 51 -0.48 -3.37 -10.94
N PRO A 52 0.14 -4.27 -10.17
CA PRO A 52 0.51 -4.01 -8.76
C PRO A 52 1.50 -2.85 -8.58
N GLN A 53 2.20 -2.47 -9.66
CA GLN A 53 3.16 -1.36 -9.71
C GLN A 53 2.57 -0.09 -10.36
N ASP A 54 1.24 0.07 -10.38
CA ASP A 54 0.64 1.32 -10.86
C ASP A 54 1.17 2.50 -10.04
N VAL A 55 1.76 3.48 -10.74
CA VAL A 55 2.42 4.65 -10.15
C VAL A 55 1.51 5.41 -9.20
N ARG A 56 0.21 5.51 -9.49
CA ARG A 56 -0.75 6.23 -8.65
C ARG A 56 -0.92 5.51 -7.31
N LEU A 57 -0.96 4.18 -7.34
CA LEU A 57 -1.06 3.36 -6.13
C LEU A 57 0.23 3.41 -5.32
N LEU A 58 1.40 3.32 -5.97
CA LEU A 58 2.69 3.39 -5.29
C LEU A 58 2.93 4.76 -4.66
N HIS A 59 2.66 5.83 -5.41
CA HIS A 59 2.84 7.19 -4.94
C HIS A 59 1.92 7.49 -3.76
N TYR A 60 0.65 7.07 -3.83
CA TYR A 60 -0.28 7.33 -2.76
C TYR A 60 0.05 6.56 -1.46
N VAL A 61 0.55 5.32 -1.59
CA VAL A 61 0.80 4.44 -0.44
C VAL A 61 2.19 4.65 0.16
N PHE A 62 3.19 4.85 -0.67
CA PHE A 62 4.61 4.89 -0.28
C PHE A 62 5.29 6.23 -0.58
N GLY A 63 4.65 7.15 -1.30
CA GLY A 63 5.23 8.44 -1.67
C GLY A 63 6.27 8.35 -2.80
N VAL A 64 6.29 7.27 -3.57
CA VAL A 64 7.28 7.06 -4.64
C VAL A 64 6.64 6.70 -5.98
N ASP A 65 7.33 7.02 -7.06
CA ASP A 65 6.81 6.82 -8.42
C ASP A 65 7.23 5.47 -9.01
N GLN A 66 8.28 4.86 -8.48
CA GLN A 66 8.74 3.53 -8.87
C GLN A 66 8.90 2.64 -7.64
N PHE A 67 8.54 1.36 -7.73
CA PHE A 67 8.72 0.44 -6.60
C PHE A 67 10.20 0.25 -6.23
N ASP A 68 11.07 0.39 -7.23
CA ASP A 68 12.52 0.41 -7.03
C ASP A 68 12.96 1.59 -6.15
N GLU A 69 12.20 2.68 -6.05
CA GLU A 69 12.50 3.74 -5.06
C GLU A 69 12.07 3.33 -3.64
N VAL A 70 11.00 2.54 -3.46
CA VAL A 70 10.58 2.02 -2.13
C VAL A 70 11.68 1.14 -1.52
N ALA A 71 12.25 0.24 -2.32
CA ALA A 71 13.30 -0.65 -1.86
C ALA A 71 14.56 0.12 -1.44
N PHE A 72 14.77 1.33 -1.97
CA PHE A 72 15.92 2.19 -1.63
C PHE A 72 15.61 3.25 -0.58
N ILE A 73 14.38 3.32 -0.04
CA ILE A 73 14.12 4.08 1.19
C ILE A 73 14.96 3.40 2.29
N PRO A 74 15.95 4.08 2.89
CA PRO A 74 16.91 3.45 3.79
C PRO A 74 16.23 2.69 4.95
N ASP A 75 15.17 3.27 5.49
CA ASP A 75 14.38 2.68 6.59
C ASP A 75 13.63 1.42 6.16
N VAL A 76 13.10 1.37 4.93
CA VAL A 76 12.40 0.19 4.41
C VAL A 76 13.39 -0.92 4.08
N LEU A 77 14.55 -0.58 3.48
CA LEU A 77 15.61 -1.55 3.20
C LEU A 77 16.14 -2.19 4.50
N GLN A 78 16.28 -1.39 5.57
CA GLN A 78 16.67 -1.86 6.89
C GLN A 78 15.65 -2.87 7.45
N GLN A 79 14.36 -2.51 7.45
CA GLN A 79 13.28 -3.39 7.92
C GLN A 79 13.12 -4.67 7.10
N LEU A 80 13.34 -4.59 5.78
CA LEU A 80 13.28 -5.75 4.89
C LEU A 80 14.46 -6.70 5.14
N LYS A 81 15.67 -6.16 5.30
CA LYS A 81 16.87 -6.95 5.66
C LYS A 81 16.67 -7.67 6.99
N GLU A 82 16.11 -7.00 7.99
CA GLU A 82 15.81 -7.60 9.29
C GLU A 82 14.80 -8.76 9.16
N GLN A 83 13.74 -8.59 8.38
CA GLN A 83 12.74 -9.66 8.16
C GLN A 83 13.31 -10.86 7.41
N VAL A 84 14.12 -10.63 6.36
CA VAL A 84 14.77 -11.71 5.61
C VAL A 84 15.76 -12.47 6.49
N ALA A 85 16.53 -11.75 7.33
CA ALA A 85 17.45 -12.38 8.27
C ALA A 85 16.75 -13.20 9.37
N LEU A 86 15.54 -12.80 9.77
CA LEU A 86 14.72 -13.56 10.73
C LEU A 86 14.16 -14.83 10.10
N LEU A 87 13.72 -14.77 8.83
CA LEU A 87 13.21 -15.94 8.11
C LEU A 87 14.31 -16.96 7.82
N ALA A 88 15.51 -16.50 7.45
CA ALA A 88 16.66 -17.37 7.18
C ALA A 88 17.25 -18.05 8.44
N LYS A 89 16.86 -17.61 9.65
CA LYS A 89 17.23 -18.24 10.93
C LYS A 89 16.17 -19.21 11.46
N ALA A 90 15.01 -19.28 10.80
CA ALA A 90 13.90 -20.14 11.18
C ALA A 90 13.84 -21.45 10.36
N GLU A 91 14.73 -21.60 9.38
CA GLU A 91 15.07 -22.86 8.69
C GLU A 91 16.29 -23.52 9.34
#